data_AF-A0A4R9PCH4-F1
#
_entry.id   AF-A0A4R9PCH4-F1
#
_cell.length_a   1.000
_cell.length_b   1.000
_cell.length_c   1.000
_cell.angle_alpha   90.00
_cell.angle_beta   90.00
_cell.angle_gamma   90.00
#
_symmetry.space_group_name_H-M   'P 1'
#
loop_
_entity.id
_entity.type
_entity.pdbx_description
1 polymer ?
#
loop_
_entity_poly.entity_id
_entity_poly.type
_entity_poly.pdbx_seq_one_letter_code
_entity_poly.pdbx_strand_id
1 'polypeptide(L)'
;HDAAERRLAARKGRAGIVGVNIGANKDSADRIGDYERGVTRFAPYASYLTVNISSPNTPGLRNMQARAQLGELLARVMAARASASAKPPVLLKIAP
;
A
#
# COMPACT_ATOMS: atom_id res chain seq x y z
N HIS A 1 3.45 10.69 -4.35
CA HIS A 1 3.18 9.52 -5.21
C HIS A 1 3.59 9.75 -6.68
N ASP A 2 3.45 10.97 -7.22
CA ASP A 2 3.55 11.22 -8.67
C ASP A 2 4.89 10.82 -9.31
N ALA A 3 6.01 11.09 -8.63
CA ALA A 3 7.33 10.71 -9.14
C ALA A 3 7.50 9.18 -9.27
N ALA A 4 6.87 8.39 -8.38
CA ALA A 4 6.91 6.93 -8.45
C ALA A 4 5.98 6.42 -9.56
N GLU A 5 4.77 6.96 -9.66
CA GLU A 5 3.81 6.60 -10.69
C GLU A 5 4.36 6.86 -12.09
N ARG A 6 4.94 8.04 -12.34
CA ARG A 6 5.54 8.37 -13.65
C ARG A 6 6.57 7.32 -14.09
N ARG A 7 7.39 6.83 -13.15
CA ARG A 7 8.40 5.80 -13.44
C ARG A 7 7.77 4.43 -13.69
N LEU A 8 6.72 4.07 -12.94
CA LEU A 8 5.99 2.82 -13.11
C LEU A 8 5.17 2.80 -14.41
N ALA A 9 4.53 3.91 -14.77
CA ALA A 9 3.84 4.09 -16.04
C ALA A 9 4.81 3.94 -17.23
N ALA A 10 5.98 4.57 -17.16
CA ALA A 10 7.02 4.43 -18.19
C ALA A 10 7.60 3.00 -18.29
N ARG A 11 7.46 2.19 -17.23
CA ARG A 11 7.87 0.78 -17.22
C ARG A 11 6.77 -0.17 -17.75
N LYS A 12 5.52 0.27 -17.83
CA LYS A 12 4.38 -0.59 -18.17
C LYS A 12 4.63 -1.32 -19.50
N GLY A 13 4.40 -2.64 -19.51
CA GLY A 13 4.63 -3.50 -20.67
C GLY A 13 6.05 -4.10 -20.78
N ARG A 14 7.00 -3.71 -19.92
CA ARG A 14 8.33 -4.36 -19.84
C ARG A 14 8.25 -5.67 -19.06
N ALA A 15 9.10 -6.63 -19.44
CA ALA A 15 9.19 -7.92 -18.77
C ALA A 15 9.63 -7.82 -17.28
N GLY A 16 9.30 -8.86 -16.51
CA GLY A 16 9.64 -9.01 -15.09
C GLY A 16 8.52 -8.57 -14.13
N ILE A 17 8.64 -8.99 -12.87
CA ILE A 17 7.67 -8.70 -11.80
C ILE A 17 8.10 -7.44 -11.04
N VAL A 18 7.14 -6.55 -10.78
CA VAL A 18 7.37 -5.33 -9.98
C VAL A 18 6.35 -5.26 -8.85
N GLY A 19 6.85 -5.23 -7.62
CA GLY A 19 6.05 -4.96 -6.43
C GLY A 19 6.07 -3.48 -6.04
N VAL A 20 4.98 -3.00 -5.43
CA VAL A 20 4.94 -1.68 -4.80
C VAL A 20 4.70 -1.84 -3.30
N ASN A 21 5.59 -1.29 -2.48
CA ASN A 21 5.45 -1.23 -1.03
C ASN A 21 4.79 0.08 -0.62
N ILE A 22 3.61 -0.02 -0.02
CA ILE A 22 2.77 1.10 0.40
C ILE A 22 2.94 1.25 1.91
N GLY A 23 3.25 2.47 2.34
CA GLY A 23 3.32 2.88 3.73
C GLY A 23 2.56 4.19 3.93
N ALA A 24 2.33 4.53 5.20
CA ALA A 24 1.78 5.84 5.58
C ALA A 24 2.88 6.89 5.75
N ASN A 25 2.56 8.15 5.46
CA ASN A 25 3.40 9.30 5.76
C ASN A 25 3.52 9.46 7.29
N LYS A 26 4.69 9.95 7.73
CA LYS A 26 5.01 10.11 9.15
C LYS A 26 3.99 10.99 9.88
N ASP A 27 3.64 12.10 9.25
CA ASP A 27 2.81 13.15 9.84
C ASP A 27 1.34 13.09 9.35
N SER A 28 0.92 11.95 8.81
CA SER A 28 -0.47 11.78 8.33
C SER A 28 -1.46 11.69 9.49
N ALA A 29 -2.52 12.50 9.40
CA ALA A 29 -3.68 12.43 10.29
C ALA A 29 -4.58 11.21 9.99
N ASP A 30 -4.61 10.74 8.74
CA ASP A 30 -5.32 9.50 8.33
C ASP A 30 -4.34 8.53 7.68
N ARG A 31 -3.65 7.77 8.54
CA ARG A 31 -2.68 6.76 8.08
C ARG A 31 -3.32 5.66 7.26
N ILE A 32 -4.56 5.24 7.57
CA ILE A 32 -5.24 4.20 6.80
C ILE A 32 -5.57 4.72 5.39
N GLY A 33 -6.02 5.98 5.29
CA GLY A 33 -6.25 6.64 4.01
C GLY A 33 -4.99 6.76 3.15
N ASP A 34 -3.80 6.88 3.75
CA ASP A 34 -2.55 6.85 2.98
C ASP A 34 -2.39 5.51 2.23
N TYR A 35 -2.72 4.38 2.89
CA TYR A 35 -2.67 3.06 2.25
C TYR A 35 -3.71 2.93 1.14
N GLU A 36 -4.95 3.36 1.37
CA GLU A 36 -5.99 3.35 0.34
C GLU A 36 -5.56 4.13 -0.90
N ARG A 37 -5.06 5.36 -0.71
CA ARG A 37 -4.57 6.19 -1.82
C ARG A 37 -3.42 5.51 -2.55
N GLY A 38 -2.51 4.86 -1.82
CA GLY A 38 -1.44 4.06 -2.43
C GLY A 38 -1.98 2.90 -3.27
N VAL A 39 -2.96 2.15 -2.76
CA VAL A 39 -3.58 1.01 -3.46
C VAL A 39 -4.25 1.48 -4.75
N THR A 40 -5.15 2.48 -4.66
CA THR A 40 -5.85 3.02 -5.82
C THR A 40 -4.87 3.55 -6.87
N ARG A 41 -3.80 4.24 -6.45
CA ARG A 41 -2.84 4.86 -7.35
C ARG A 41 -1.93 3.85 -8.05
N PHE A 42 -1.49 2.80 -7.34
CA PHE A 42 -0.45 1.90 -7.84
C PHE A 42 -0.95 0.55 -8.36
N ALA A 43 -2.18 0.16 -8.04
CA ALA A 43 -2.77 -1.08 -8.54
C ALA A 43 -2.65 -1.28 -10.07
N PRO A 44 -2.84 -0.25 -10.93
CA PRO A 44 -2.72 -0.41 -12.39
C PRO A 44 -1.31 -0.70 -12.91
N TYR A 45 -0.28 -0.56 -12.07
CA TYR A 45 1.12 -0.64 -12.49
C TYR A 45 1.93 -1.72 -11.76
N ALA A 46 1.36 -2.36 -10.73
CA ALA A 46 2.06 -3.30 -9.87
C ALA A 46 1.65 -4.74 -10.17
N SER A 47 2.62 -5.66 -10.17
CA SER A 47 2.36 -7.10 -10.18
C SER A 47 1.83 -7.59 -8.83
N TYR A 48 2.25 -6.95 -7.74
CA TYR A 48 1.71 -7.15 -6.39
C TYR A 48 1.88 -5.87 -5.57
N LEU A 49 1.03 -5.71 -4.56
CA LEU A 49 1.14 -4.64 -3.57
C LEU A 49 1.55 -5.23 -2.22
N THR A 50 2.28 -4.45 -1.44
CA THR A 50 2.55 -4.78 -0.03
C THR A 50 2.09 -3.64 0.85
N VAL A 51 1.38 -3.96 1.93
CA VAL A 51 0.98 -3.04 3.00
C VAL A 51 2.00 -3.16 4.12
N ASN A 52 2.73 -2.10 4.41
CA ASN A 52 3.84 -2.13 5.37
C ASN A 52 3.49 -1.45 6.68
N ILE A 53 3.27 -2.25 7.73
CA ILE A 53 3.00 -1.79 9.09
C ILE A 53 4.19 -2.01 10.05
N SER A 54 5.40 -2.24 9.50
CA SER A 54 6.57 -2.65 10.28
C SER A 54 7.72 -1.65 10.32
N SER A 55 7.61 -0.51 9.63
CA SER A 55 8.66 0.53 9.63
C SER A 55 8.99 1.01 11.07
N PRO A 56 10.26 0.95 11.50
CA PRO A 56 10.68 1.51 12.79
C PRO A 56 10.72 3.05 12.76
N ASN A 57 10.74 3.64 11.57
CA ASN A 57 10.97 5.08 11.37
C ASN A 57 9.67 5.90 11.38
N THR A 58 8.52 5.25 11.58
CA THR A 58 7.20 5.90 11.63
C THR A 58 6.61 5.72 13.04
N PRO A 59 6.74 6.72 13.93
CA PRO A 59 6.26 6.63 15.31
C PRO A 59 4.78 6.24 15.40
N GLY A 60 4.48 5.24 16.23
CA GLY A 60 3.11 4.73 16.43
C GLY A 60 2.56 3.86 15.30
N LEU A 61 3.34 3.57 14.24
CA LEU A 61 2.87 2.69 13.17
C LEU A 61 2.70 1.24 13.64
N ARG A 62 3.56 0.78 14.56
CA ARG A 62 3.46 -0.55 15.16
C ARG A 62 2.16 -0.75 15.95
N ASN A 63 1.55 0.33 16.46
CA ASN A 63 0.27 0.24 17.16
C ASN A 63 -0.86 -0.21 16.23
N MET A 64 -0.71 -0.02 14.90
CA MET A 64 -1.66 -0.54 13.91
C MET A 64 -1.69 -2.07 13.83
N GLN A 65 -0.79 -2.78 14.52
CA GLN A 65 -0.88 -4.23 14.67
C GLN A 65 -1.98 -4.66 15.65
N ALA A 66 -2.55 -3.73 16.42
CA ALA A 66 -3.72 -4.02 17.25
C ALA A 66 -4.89 -4.50 16.38
N ARG A 67 -5.61 -5.53 16.85
CA ARG A 67 -6.63 -6.27 16.08
C ARG A 67 -7.64 -5.37 15.38
N ALA A 68 -8.16 -4.36 16.08
CA ALA A 68 -9.16 -3.45 15.54
C ALA A 68 -8.59 -2.57 14.40
N GLN A 69 -7.43 -1.97 14.62
CA GLN A 69 -6.78 -1.11 13.61
C GLN A 69 -6.30 -1.90 12.40
N LEU A 70 -5.78 -3.11 12.60
CA LEU A 70 -5.41 -3.99 11.50
C LEU A 70 -6.64 -4.42 10.69
N GLY A 71 -7.74 -4.76 11.37
CA GLY A 71 -9.00 -5.10 10.72
C GLY A 71 -9.53 -3.97 9.84
N GLU A 72 -9.56 -2.74 10.37
CA GLU A 72 -9.97 -1.56 9.62
C GLU A 72 -9.05 -1.28 8.42
N LEU A 73 -7.73 -1.34 8.63
CA LEU A 73 -6.74 -1.17 7.57
C LEU A 73 -6.96 -2.16 6.42
N LEU A 74 -7.09 -3.46 6.75
CA LEU A 74 -7.26 -4.49 5.74
C LEU A 74 -8.60 -4.34 5.00
N ALA A 75 -9.69 -4.02 5.71
CA ALA A 75 -10.99 -3.77 5.08
C ALA A 75 -10.92 -2.62 4.05
N ARG A 76 -10.34 -1.49 4.46
CA ARG A 76 -10.16 -0.29 3.62
C ARG A 76 -9.26 -0.55 2.41
N VAL A 77 -8.11 -1.21 2.62
CA VAL A 77 -7.20 -1.64 1.54
C VAL A 77 -7.89 -2.56 0.55
N MET A 78 -8.64 -3.56 1.02
CA MET A 78 -9.30 -4.52 0.15
C MET A 78 -10.45 -3.88 -0.64
N ALA A 79 -11.20 -2.94 -0.05
CA ALA A 79 -12.22 -2.15 -0.75
C ALA A 79 -11.59 -1.26 -1.85
N ALA A 80 -10.48 -0.58 -1.55
CA ALA A 80 -9.73 0.21 -2.52
C ALA A 80 -9.22 -0.66 -3.69
N ARG A 81 -8.69 -1.85 -3.39
CA ARG A 81 -8.27 -2.83 -4.41
C ARG A 81 -9.45 -3.31 -5.26
N ALA A 82 -10.58 -3.62 -4.64
CA ALA A 82 -11.75 -4.15 -5.35
C ALA A 82 -12.29 -3.15 -6.39
N SER A 83 -12.17 -1.85 -6.10
CA SER A 83 -12.62 -0.74 -6.93
C SER A 83 -11.59 -0.31 -7.99
N ALA A 84 -10.36 -0.82 -7.94
CA ALA A 84 -9.30 -0.47 -8.89
C ALA A 84 -9.46 -1.23 -10.22
N SER A 85 -8.97 -0.62 -11.30
CA SER A 85 -9.01 -1.21 -12.65
C SER A 85 -8.15 -2.48 -12.79
N ALA A 86 -7.13 -2.62 -11.94
CA ALA A 86 -6.36 -3.84 -11.78
C ALA A 86 -6.42 -4.31 -10.33
N LYS A 87 -6.38 -5.62 -10.10
CA LYS A 87 -6.56 -6.24 -8.78
C LYS A 87 -5.34 -7.09 -8.39
N PRO A 88 -4.13 -6.50 -8.31
CA PRO A 88 -2.94 -7.27 -7.96
C PRO A 88 -3.05 -7.90 -6.57
N PRO A 89 -2.39 -9.03 -6.28
CA PRO A 89 -2.32 -9.59 -4.93
C PRO A 89 -1.81 -8.54 -3.93
N VAL A 90 -2.36 -8.57 -2.71
CA VAL A 90 -1.93 -7.73 -1.59
C VAL A 90 -1.31 -8.62 -0.53
N LEU A 91 -0.10 -8.28 -0.12
CA LEU A 91 0.60 -8.95 0.97
C LEU A 91 0.74 -7.98 2.15
N LEU A 92 0.68 -8.52 3.37
CA LEU A 92 0.93 -7.75 4.59
C LEU A 92 2.39 -7.96 5.03
N LYS A 93 3.14 -6.87 5.19
CA LYS A 93 4.52 -6.90 5.71
C LYS A 93 4.50 -6.52 7.20
N ILE A 94 4.82 -7.50 8.04
CA ILE A 94 4.82 -7.40 9.51
C ILE A 94 6.23 -7.24 10.07
N ALA A 95 6.31 -6.86 11.36
CA ALA A 95 7.56 -6.89 12.12
C ALA A 95 7.85 -8.34 12.55
N PRO A 96 9.13 -8.70 12.78
CA PRO A 96 9.48 -10.00 13.35
C PRO A 96 8.90 -10.18 14.76
#